data_AF-A0A645I026-F1
#
_entry.id   AF-A0A645I026-F1
#
_cell.length_a   1.000
_cell.length_b   1.000
_cell.length_c   1.000
_cell.angle_alpha   90.00
_cell.angle_beta   90.00
_cell.angle_gamma   90.00
#
_symmetry.space_group_name_H-M   'P 1'
#
loop_
_entity.id
_entity.type
_entity.pdbx_description
1 polymer ?
#
loop_
_entity_poly.entity_id
_entity_poly.type
_entity_poly.pdbx_seq_one_letter_code
_entity_poly.pdbx_strand_id
1 'polypeptide(L)' 'MMTREEYEAYKQQGIIADGMIPKLDNSFKAMINGVSQVIILHAKNLLSGKGTVLG' A
#
# COMPACT_ATOMS: atom_id res chain seq x y z
N MET A 1 -3.64 -6.26 -6.18
CA MET A 1 -2.47 -6.40 -5.28
C MET A 1 -1.37 -5.58 -5.89
N MET A 2 -0.59 -4.85 -5.09
CA MET A 2 0.53 -4.05 -5.56
C MET A 2 1.81 -4.53 -4.87
N THR A 3 2.86 -4.77 -5.65
CA THR A 3 4.18 -5.17 -5.13
C THR A 3 5.04 -3.95 -4.80
N ARG A 4 6.15 -4.21 -4.11
CA ARG A 4 7.12 -3.15 -3.79
C ARG A 4 7.74 -2.55 -5.04
N GLU A 5 8.05 -3.37 -6.04
CA GLU A 5 8.66 -2.95 -7.29
C GLU A 5 7.70 -2.05 -8.09
N GLU A 6 6.42 -2.41 -8.15
CA GLU A 6 5.38 -1.59 -8.77
C GLU A 6 5.23 -0.24 -8.06
N TYR A 7 5.24 -0.26 -6.72
CA TYR A 7 5.21 0.96 -5.92
C TYR A 7 6.38 1.90 -6.24
N GLU A 8 7.62 1.41 -6.24
CA GLU A 8 8.80 2.23 -6.52
C GLU A 8 8.76 2.79 -7.94
N ALA A 9 8.30 2.01 -8.92
CA ALA A 9 8.12 2.46 -10.30
C ALA A 9 7.08 3.59 -10.39
N TYR A 10 5.92 3.45 -9.75
CA TYR A 10 4.87 4.49 -9.76
C TYR A 10 5.27 5.75 -8.99
N LYS A 11 6.05 5.59 -7.91
CA LYS A 11 6.62 6.71 -7.15
C LYS A 11 7.58 7.52 -8.03
N GLN A 12 8.47 6.86 -8.76
CA GLN A 12 9.41 7.52 -9.68
C GLN A 12 8.69 8.23 -10.84
N GLN A 13 7.57 7.67 -11.30
CA GLN A 13 6.74 8.28 -12.34
C GLN A 13 5.87 9.46 -11.85
N GLY A 14 5.89 9.76 -10.54
CA GLY A 14 5.07 10.83 -9.96
C GLY A 14 3.56 10.54 -9.94
N ILE A 15 3.17 9.26 -10.06
CA ILE A 15 1.75 8.84 -10.08
C ILE A 15 1.15 8.82 -8.67
N ILE A 16 1.98 8.51 -7.67
CA ILE A 16 1.53 8.36 -6.28
C ILE A 16 1.47 9.74 -5.61
N ALA A 17 0.28 10.12 -5.14
CA ALA A 17 0.10 11.36 -4.39
C ALA A 17 0.93 11.37 -3.08
N ASP A 18 1.44 12.55 -2.70
CA ASP A 18 2.33 12.72 -1.55
C ASP A 18 1.80 12.10 -0.25
N GLY A 19 0.50 12.23 0.02
CA GLY A 19 -0.12 11.66 1.21
C GLY A 19 -0.20 10.12 1.22
N MET A 20 -0.08 9.48 0.05
CA MET A 20 -0.05 8.01 -0.09
C MET A 20 1.35 7.44 0.09
N ILE A 21 2.40 8.18 -0.27
CA ILE A 21 3.80 7.75 -0.12
C ILE A 21 4.10 7.24 1.31
N PRO A 22 3.85 8.01 2.40
CA PRO A 22 4.16 7.54 3.75
C PRO A 22 3.30 6.34 4.17
N LYS A 23 2.09 6.17 3.61
CA LYS A 23 1.23 5.02 3.89
C LYS A 23 1.79 3.75 3.27
N LEU A 24 2.25 3.83 2.02
CA LEU A 24 2.86 2.72 1.30
C LEU A 24 4.23 2.36 1.90
N ASP A 25 5.07 3.36 2.19
CA ASP A 25 6.38 3.15 2.85
C ASP A 25 6.22 2.43 4.19
N ASN A 26 5.30 2.87 5.04
CA ASN A 26 5.04 2.21 6.32
C ASN A 26 4.50 0.79 6.14
N SER A 27 3.67 0.56 5.12
CA SER A 27 3.08 -0.75 4.86
C SER A 27 4.14 -1.77 4.41
N PHE A 28 4.98 -1.41 3.44
CA PHE A 28 6.07 -2.30 3.01
C PHE A 28 7.10 -2.49 4.13
N LYS A 29 7.37 -1.45 4.95
CA LYS A 29 8.20 -1.60 6.15
C LYS A 29 7.60 -2.63 7.12
N ALA A 30 6.29 -2.59 7.39
CA ALA A 30 5.64 -3.56 8.26
C ALA A 30 5.78 -5.00 7.71
N MET A 31 5.66 -5.18 6.40
CA MET A 31 5.80 -6.49 5.75
C MET A 31 7.21 -7.06 5.89
N ILE A 32 8.25 -6.22 5.74
CA ILE A 32 9.65 -6.63 6.02
C ILE A 32 9.81 -7.08 7.48
N ASN A 33 9.04 -6.52 8.40
CA ASN A 33 9.04 -6.89 9.82
C ASN A 33 8.11 -8.08 10.14
N GLY A 34 7.69 -8.86 9.13
CA GLY A 34 6.96 -10.11 9.31
C GLY A 34 5.44 -10.00 9.21
N VAL A 35 4.89 -8.84 8.82
CA VAL A 35 3.46 -8.75 8.49
C VAL A 35 3.20 -9.46 7.15
N SER A 36 2.26 -10.41 7.15
CA SER A 36 1.96 -11.24 5.98
C SER A 36 1.21 -10.50 4.87
N GLN A 37 0.39 -9.50 5.22
CA GLN A 37 -0.40 -8.73 4.28
C GLN A 37 -0.84 -7.40 4.89
N VAL A 38 -0.84 -6.34 4.09
CA VAL A 38 -1.42 -5.04 4.46
C VAL A 38 -2.52 -4.66 3.47
N ILE A 39 -3.65 -4.16 3.98
CA ILE A 39 -4.76 -3.65 3.17
C ILE A 39 -5.05 -2.21 3.61
N ILE A 40 -4.89 -1.26 2.70
CA ILE A 40 -5.26 0.14 2.92
C ILE A 40 -6.67 0.35 2.39
N LEU A 41 -7.62 0.64 3.28
CA LEU A 41 -9.02 0.86 2.91
C LEU A 41 -9.67 1.98 3.72
N HIS A 42 -10.75 2.54 3.19
CA HIS A 42 -11.62 3.44 3.94
C HIS A 42 -12.46 2.62 4.93
N ALA A 43 -12.65 3.07 6.18
CA ALA A 43 -13.36 2.31 7.23
C ALA A 43 -14.73 1.76 6.77
N LYS A 44 -15.52 2.56 6.05
CA LYS A 44 -16.78 2.13 5.42
C LYS A 44 -16.69 0.90 4.50
N ASN A 45 -15.50 0.58 3.98
CA ASN A 45 -15.24 -0.54 3.08
C ASN A 45 -14.70 -1.78 3.81
N LEU A 46 -14.61 -1.77 5.14
CA LEU A 46 -14.03 -2.86 5.92
C LEU A 46 -14.64 -4.23 5.56
N LEU A 47 -15.95 -4.27 5.34
CA LEU A 47 -16.67 -5.51 5.01
C LEU A 47 -16.78 -5.78 3.50
N SER A 48 -16.42 -4.81 2.64
CA SER A 48 -16.54 -4.97 1.18
C SER A 48 -15.24 -5.40 0.50
N GLY A 49 -14.14 -5.45 1.24
CA GLY A 49 -12.81 -5.76 0.69
C GLY A 49 -12.29 -4.71 -0.30
N LYS A 50 -12.96 -3.55 -0.42
CA LYS A 50 -12.57 -2.48 -1.34
C LYS A 50 -11.44 -1.65 -0.74
N GLY A 51 -10.22 -1.95 -1.18
CA GLY A 51 -9.01 -1.22 -0.81
C GLY A 51 -7.82 -1.62 -1.65
N THR A 52 -6.67 -1.08 -1.30
CA THR A 52 -5.39 -1.42 -1.90
C THR A 52 -4.76 -2.56 -1.10
N VAL A 53 -4.64 -3.72 -1.73
CA VAL A 53 -3.95 -4.89 -1.16
C VAL A 53 -2.47 -4.82 -1.52
N LEU A 54 -1.60 -4.96 -0.51
CA LEU A 54 -0.15 -4.92 -0.64
C LEU A 54 0.42 -6.32 -0.41
N GLY A 55 1.34 -6.74 -1.29
CA GLY A 55 1.88 -8.09 -1.40
C GLY A 55 3.36 -8.08 -1.71
#